data_AF-A0A0K6HTD4-F1
#
_entry.id   AF-A0A0K6HTD4-F1
#
_cell.length_a   1.000
_cell.length_b   1.000
_cell.length_c   1.000
_cell.angle_alpha   90.00
_cell.angle_beta   90.00
_cell.angle_gamma   90.00
#
_symmetry.space_group_name_H-M   'P 1'
#
loop_
_entity.id
_entity.type
_entity.pdbx_description
1 polymer ?
#
loop_
_entity_poly.entity_id
_entity_poly.type
_entity_poly.pdbx_seq_one_letter_code
_entity_poly.pdbx_strand_id
1 'polypeptide(L)'
;MDETGKLQGLYDQRLVSAQRLNALEREAASVSADRAEAAAFQARAAGRIAETRLQILQLEQDLSAEAGNELRDIDVQLGELVKRKIAAEDKLARIELKAPQSGTVHQLAVHTVGGVISPADKIMLIVPGNDDLRVEARINPADIDQIALGQKALPLPPEDEARVIAHAKQAFALVRRYVGEAYA
;
A
#
# COMPACT_ATOMS: atom_id res chain seq x y z
N MET A 1 17.45 26.98 -69.60
CA MET A 1 18.52 27.78 -70.26
C MET A 1 18.26 29.23 -69.91
N ASP A 2 19.20 29.84 -69.21
CA ASP A 2 19.09 31.16 -68.59
C ASP A 2 18.93 32.27 -69.64
N GLU A 3 18.07 33.25 -69.37
CA GLU A 3 17.74 34.33 -70.31
C GLU A 3 18.92 35.31 -70.47
N THR A 4 19.70 35.49 -69.39
CA THR A 4 21.00 36.17 -69.36
C THR A 4 21.99 35.50 -70.31
N GLY A 5 22.14 34.17 -70.25
CA GLY A 5 23.05 33.42 -71.12
C GLY A 5 22.71 33.51 -72.62
N LYS A 6 21.41 33.61 -72.96
CA LYS A 6 20.97 33.85 -74.34
C LYS A 6 21.26 35.28 -74.81
N LEU A 7 21.07 36.27 -73.94
CA LEU A 7 21.34 37.69 -74.27
C LEU A 7 22.83 38.00 -74.35
N GLN A 8 23.67 37.30 -73.59
CA GLN A 8 25.12 37.41 -73.64
C GLN A 8 25.67 36.97 -75.01
N GLY A 9 25.19 35.83 -75.54
CA GLY A 9 25.55 35.38 -76.89
C GLY A 9 25.04 36.31 -78.01
N LEU A 10 23.91 36.99 -77.80
CA LEU A 10 23.40 37.99 -78.76
C LEU A 10 24.13 39.34 -78.62
N TYR A 11 24.61 39.70 -77.42
CA TYR A 11 25.48 40.85 -77.20
C TYR A 11 26.85 40.67 -77.88
N ASP A 12 27.43 39.47 -77.78
CA ASP A 12 28.69 39.11 -78.46
C ASP A 12 28.57 39.20 -79.99
N GLN A 13 27.35 38.99 -80.52
CA GLN A 13 27.00 39.19 -81.93
C GLN A 13 26.60 40.64 -82.27
N ARG A 14 26.72 41.58 -81.33
CA ARG A 14 26.28 43.00 -81.41
C ARG A 14 24.79 43.21 -81.70
N LEU A 15 23.94 42.22 -81.42
CA LEU A 15 22.50 42.26 -81.69
C LEU A 15 21.68 42.87 -80.54
N VAL A 16 22.31 43.18 -79.39
CA VAL A 16 21.66 43.76 -78.20
C VAL A 16 22.58 44.79 -77.54
N SER A 17 22.03 45.81 -76.87
CA SER A 17 22.81 46.83 -76.17
C SER A 17 23.36 46.33 -74.82
N ALA A 18 24.55 46.81 -74.44
CA ALA A 18 25.17 46.52 -73.13
C ALA A 18 24.27 46.93 -71.96
N GLN A 19 23.45 47.97 -72.13
CA GLN A 19 22.53 48.46 -71.12
C GLN A 19 21.45 47.42 -70.76
N ARG A 20 20.94 46.68 -71.74
CA ARG A 20 19.90 45.65 -71.52
C ARG A 20 20.48 44.42 -70.84
N LEU A 21 21.68 43.99 -71.24
CA LEU A 21 22.38 42.88 -70.58
C LEU A 21 22.68 43.20 -69.11
N ASN A 22 23.27 44.38 -68.84
CA ASN A 22 23.58 44.83 -67.47
C ASN A 22 22.33 44.99 -66.59
N ALA A 23 21.18 45.38 -67.17
CA ALA A 23 19.93 45.46 -66.43
C ALA A 23 19.45 44.08 -65.98
N LEU A 24 19.49 43.09 -66.88
CA LEU A 24 19.07 41.73 -66.58
C LEU A 24 20.04 41.02 -65.61
N GLU A 25 21.35 41.26 -65.74
CA GLU A 25 22.33 40.74 -64.78
C GLU A 25 22.10 41.28 -63.37
N ARG A 26 21.77 42.58 -63.22
CA ARG A 26 21.41 43.15 -61.91
C ARG A 26 20.14 42.55 -61.34
N GLU A 27 19.13 42.32 -62.17
CA GLU A 27 17.88 41.67 -61.78
C GLU A 27 18.13 40.22 -61.32
N ALA A 28 18.91 39.46 -62.08
CA ALA A 28 19.31 38.11 -61.71
C ALA A 28 20.11 38.07 -60.39
N ALA A 29 21.03 39.02 -60.18
CA ALA A 29 21.78 39.16 -58.94
C ALA A 29 20.85 39.49 -57.75
N SER A 30 19.85 40.37 -57.94
CA SER A 30 18.84 40.70 -56.92
C SER A 30 18.03 39.47 -56.53
N VAL A 31 17.50 38.74 -57.51
CA VAL A 31 16.72 37.51 -57.26
C VAL A 31 17.57 36.43 -56.58
N SER A 32 18.85 36.32 -56.94
CA SER A 32 19.78 35.41 -56.28
C SER A 32 20.03 35.80 -54.82
N ALA A 33 20.12 37.10 -54.51
CA ALA A 33 20.27 37.60 -53.15
C ALA A 33 19.02 37.29 -52.31
N ASP A 34 17.82 37.58 -52.83
CA ASP A 34 16.55 37.29 -52.17
C ASP A 34 16.40 35.79 -51.86
N ARG A 35 16.82 34.94 -52.82
CA ARG A 35 16.83 33.48 -52.63
C ARG A 35 17.80 33.04 -51.53
N ALA A 36 18.99 33.64 -51.48
CA ALA A 36 19.98 33.34 -50.45
C ALA A 36 19.49 33.77 -49.05
N GLU A 37 18.83 34.92 -48.96
CA GLU A 37 18.20 35.40 -47.73
C GLU A 37 17.09 34.46 -47.26
N ALA A 38 16.20 34.04 -48.17
CA ALA A 38 15.14 33.09 -47.87
C ALA A 38 15.70 31.73 -47.42
N ALA A 39 16.78 31.24 -48.05
CA ALA A 39 17.45 30.01 -47.65
C ALA A 39 18.07 30.13 -46.24
N ALA A 40 18.70 31.27 -45.92
CA ALA A 40 19.24 31.52 -44.58
C ALA A 40 18.13 31.62 -43.53
N PHE A 41 16.98 32.21 -43.87
CA PHE A 41 15.81 32.23 -43.00
C PHE A 41 15.27 30.82 -42.73
N GLN A 42 15.13 29.99 -43.77
CA GLN A 42 14.71 28.59 -43.62
C GLN A 42 15.66 27.79 -42.73
N ALA A 43 16.98 27.95 -42.91
CA ALA A 43 17.97 27.26 -42.08
C ALA A 43 17.86 27.68 -40.60
N ARG A 44 17.69 28.97 -40.31
CA ARG A 44 17.48 29.47 -38.94
C ARG A 44 16.19 28.96 -38.33
N ALA A 45 15.10 28.93 -39.10
CA ALA A 45 13.83 28.38 -38.64
C ALA A 45 13.92 26.88 -38.33
N ALA A 46 14.59 26.11 -39.18
CA ALA A 46 14.84 24.68 -38.95
C ALA A 46 15.68 24.45 -37.67
N GLY A 47 16.68 25.29 -37.42
CA GLY A 47 17.46 25.26 -36.18
C GLY A 47 16.61 25.49 -34.94
N ARG A 48 15.75 26.52 -34.95
CA ARG A 48 14.80 26.77 -33.84
C ARG A 48 13.83 25.61 -33.64
N ILE A 49 13.30 25.02 -34.71
CA ILE A 49 12.42 23.84 -34.60
C ILE A 49 13.14 22.68 -33.92
N ALA A 50 14.39 22.41 -34.27
CA ALA A 50 15.19 21.35 -33.66
C ALA A 50 15.45 21.63 -32.16
N GLU A 51 15.80 22.86 -31.81
CA GLU A 51 16.01 23.29 -30.43
C GLU A 51 14.73 23.14 -29.59
N THR A 52 13.59 23.63 -30.07
CA THR A 52 12.30 23.49 -29.38
C THR A 52 11.90 22.02 -29.23
N ARG A 53 12.18 21.16 -30.21
CA ARG A 53 11.92 19.71 -30.08
C ARG A 53 12.75 19.07 -28.98
N LEU A 54 14.03 19.46 -28.84
CA LEU A 54 14.87 18.98 -27.75
C LEU A 54 14.36 19.47 -26.38
N GLN A 55 13.89 20.71 -26.30
CA GLN A 55 13.26 21.25 -25.08
C GLN A 55 12.00 20.49 -24.69
N ILE A 56 11.13 20.13 -25.67
CA ILE A 56 9.94 19.30 -25.42
C ILE A 56 10.34 17.94 -24.85
N LEU A 57 11.31 17.26 -25.48
CA LEU A 57 11.78 15.95 -25.02
C LEU A 57 12.37 16.02 -23.60
N GLN A 58 13.12 17.07 -23.29
CA GLN A 58 13.67 17.26 -21.95
C GLN A 58 12.55 17.48 -20.92
N LEU A 59 11.55 18.32 -21.24
CA LEU A 59 10.40 18.55 -20.37
C LEU A 59 9.60 17.28 -20.12
N GLU A 60 9.38 16.45 -21.14
CA GLU A 60 8.71 15.15 -21.00
C GLU A 60 9.48 14.19 -20.09
N GLN A 61 10.81 14.17 -20.20
CA GLN A 61 11.68 13.37 -19.34
C GLN A 61 11.63 13.84 -17.89
N ASP A 62 11.72 15.16 -17.67
CA ASP A 62 11.66 15.76 -16.34
C ASP A 62 10.31 15.48 -15.67
N LEU A 63 9.20 15.66 -16.41
CA LEU A 63 7.85 15.36 -15.92
C LEU A 63 7.71 13.87 -15.56
N SER A 64 8.21 12.97 -16.41
CA SER A 64 8.15 11.54 -16.13
C SER A 64 8.99 11.15 -14.91
N ALA A 65 10.14 11.79 -14.71
CA ALA A 65 10.99 11.56 -13.55
C ALA A 65 10.34 12.07 -12.26
N GLU A 66 9.73 13.27 -12.30
CA GLU A 66 9.02 13.87 -11.18
C GLU A 66 7.82 13.00 -10.75
N ALA A 67 6.96 12.63 -11.70
CA ALA A 67 5.83 11.73 -11.45
C ALA A 67 6.29 10.38 -10.89
N GLY A 68 7.42 9.85 -11.37
CA GLY A 68 8.00 8.60 -10.87
C GLY A 68 8.58 8.72 -9.46
N ASN A 69 9.06 9.90 -9.05
CA ASN A 69 9.48 10.17 -7.68
C ASN A 69 8.28 10.31 -6.75
N GLU A 70 7.27 11.09 -7.14
CA GLU A 70 6.05 11.28 -6.34
C GLU A 70 5.33 9.95 -6.10
N LEU A 71 5.21 9.11 -7.13
CA LEU A 71 4.63 7.76 -7.00
C LEU A 71 5.41 6.92 -5.97
N ARG A 72 6.75 6.95 -6.02
CA ARG A 72 7.59 6.22 -5.06
C ARG A 72 7.38 6.70 -3.63
N ASP A 73 7.26 8.01 -3.42
CA ASP A 73 7.03 8.57 -2.09
C ASP A 73 5.64 8.18 -1.55
N ILE A 74 4.62 8.22 -2.41
CA ILE A 74 3.25 7.76 -2.07
C ILE A 74 3.25 6.27 -1.72
N ASP A 75 3.95 5.42 -2.48
CA ASP A 75 4.03 3.98 -2.20
C ASP A 75 4.71 3.68 -0.86
N VAL A 76 5.75 4.44 -0.50
CA VAL A 76 6.40 4.35 0.82
C VAL A 76 5.42 4.71 1.94
N GLN A 77 4.69 5.83 1.79
CA GLN A 77 3.69 6.26 2.77
C GLN A 77 2.55 5.24 2.89
N LEU A 78 2.08 4.69 1.76
CA LEU A 78 1.04 3.66 1.74
C LEU A 78 1.51 2.41 2.48
N GLY A 79 2.74 1.96 2.23
CA GLY A 79 3.33 0.81 2.93
C GLY A 79 3.41 1.02 4.44
N GLU A 80 3.74 2.24 4.90
CA GLU A 80 3.71 2.59 6.32
C GLU A 80 2.29 2.58 6.90
N LEU A 81 1.33 3.20 6.20
CA LEU A 81 -0.07 3.26 6.63
C LEU A 81 -0.70 1.87 6.71
N VAL A 82 -0.41 0.98 5.77
CA VAL A 82 -0.87 -0.42 5.81
C VAL A 82 -0.33 -1.14 7.04
N LYS A 83 0.95 -0.98 7.37
CA LYS A 83 1.53 -1.57 8.60
C LYS A 83 0.86 -1.02 9.86
N ARG A 84 0.62 0.30 9.92
CA ARG A 84 -0.09 0.94 11.04
C ARG A 84 -1.53 0.43 11.16
N LYS A 85 -2.23 0.25 10.04
CA LYS A 85 -3.59 -0.33 9.99
C LYS A 85 -3.61 -1.75 10.57
N ILE A 86 -2.72 -2.63 10.10
CA ILE A 86 -2.63 -4.01 10.61
C ILE A 86 -2.36 -4.03 12.11
N ALA A 87 -1.42 -3.20 12.60
CA ALA A 87 -1.14 -3.10 14.04
C ALA A 87 -2.33 -2.57 14.85
N ALA A 88 -3.12 -1.64 14.29
CA ALA A 88 -4.33 -1.14 14.93
C ALA A 88 -5.45 -2.19 14.94
N GLU A 89 -5.62 -2.95 13.86
CA GLU A 89 -6.57 -4.06 13.76
C GLU A 89 -6.24 -5.18 14.74
N ASP A 90 -4.96 -5.53 14.91
CA ASP A 90 -4.53 -6.52 15.91
C ASP A 90 -4.83 -6.05 17.34
N LYS A 91 -4.61 -4.76 17.65
CA LYS A 91 -4.99 -4.17 18.94
C LYS A 91 -6.50 -4.23 19.17
N LEU A 92 -7.29 -3.92 18.14
CA LEU A 92 -8.76 -3.99 18.20
C LEU A 92 -9.23 -5.43 18.42
N ALA A 93 -8.65 -6.41 17.72
CA ALA A 93 -8.98 -7.83 17.87
C ALA A 93 -8.69 -8.35 19.29
N ARG A 94 -7.65 -7.83 19.95
CA ARG A 94 -7.28 -8.19 21.33
C ARG A 94 -8.22 -7.62 22.40
N ILE A 95 -9.15 -6.73 22.06
CA ILE A 95 -10.20 -6.26 22.99
C ILE A 95 -11.18 -7.40 23.28
N GLU A 96 -11.43 -8.29 22.32
CA GLU A 96 -12.27 -9.47 22.50
C GLU A 96 -11.41 -10.67 22.92
N LEU A 97 -11.48 -11.03 24.21
CA LEU A 97 -10.84 -12.24 24.72
C LEU A 97 -11.67 -13.48 24.34
N LYS A 98 -11.14 -14.29 23.41
CA LYS A 98 -11.73 -15.58 23.03
C LYS A 98 -11.03 -16.73 23.74
N ALA A 99 -11.80 -17.74 24.12
CA ALA A 99 -11.27 -18.97 24.71
C ALA A 99 -10.40 -19.72 23.68
N PRO A 100 -9.16 -20.13 24.01
CA PRO A 100 -8.29 -20.87 23.09
C PRO A 100 -8.75 -22.32 22.88
N GLN A 101 -9.56 -22.87 23.79
CA GLN A 101 -10.10 -24.22 23.73
C GLN A 101 -11.45 -24.32 24.43
N SER A 102 -12.25 -25.32 24.05
CA SER A 102 -13.51 -25.64 24.72
C SER A 102 -13.25 -26.19 26.11
N GLY A 103 -13.95 -25.65 27.11
CA GLY A 103 -13.73 -26.03 28.50
C GLY A 103 -14.64 -25.26 29.45
N THR A 104 -14.45 -25.49 30.74
CA THR A 104 -15.17 -24.78 31.80
C THR A 104 -14.29 -23.65 32.33
N VAL A 105 -14.89 -22.46 32.51
CA VAL A 105 -14.20 -21.31 33.12
C VAL A 105 -14.10 -21.55 34.63
N HIS A 106 -12.89 -21.44 35.15
CA HIS A 106 -12.55 -21.56 36.57
C HIS A 106 -11.77 -20.30 37.02
N GLN A 107 -11.91 -19.90 38.28
CA GLN A 107 -11.23 -18.72 38.86
C GLN A 107 -11.30 -17.45 37.99
N LEU A 108 -12.50 -16.92 37.77
CA LEU A 108 -12.66 -15.59 37.17
C LEU A 108 -12.16 -14.55 38.19
N ALA A 109 -11.05 -13.86 37.89
CA ALA A 109 -10.46 -12.89 38.80
C ALA A 109 -11.14 -11.51 38.71
N VAL A 110 -11.71 -11.18 37.54
CA VAL A 110 -12.31 -9.87 37.26
C VAL A 110 -13.82 -9.93 37.38
N HIS A 111 -14.37 -9.13 38.29
CA HIS A 111 -15.81 -9.11 38.60
C HIS A 111 -16.49 -7.77 38.26
N THR A 112 -15.78 -6.86 37.58
CA THR A 112 -16.22 -5.46 37.39
C THR A 112 -16.33 -5.08 35.92
N VAL A 113 -17.43 -4.40 35.58
CA VAL A 113 -17.63 -3.79 34.25
C VAL A 113 -16.89 -2.44 34.23
N GLY A 114 -16.00 -2.25 33.25
CA GLY A 114 -15.21 -1.01 33.10
C GLY A 114 -13.92 -0.94 33.95
N GLY A 115 -13.53 -2.04 34.59
CA GLY A 115 -12.24 -2.14 35.29
C GLY A 115 -11.06 -2.15 34.30
N VAL A 116 -9.95 -1.51 34.67
CA VAL A 116 -8.70 -1.54 33.89
C VAL A 116 -7.91 -2.79 34.28
N ILE A 117 -7.49 -3.58 33.30
CA ILE A 117 -6.69 -4.80 33.48
C ILE A 117 -5.28 -4.54 32.92
N SER A 118 -4.24 -4.89 33.66
CA SER A 118 -2.86 -4.70 33.21
C SER A 118 -2.39 -5.86 32.32
N PRO A 119 -1.41 -5.65 31.43
CA PRO A 119 -0.81 -6.74 30.68
C PRO A 119 -0.28 -7.85 31.61
N ALA A 120 -0.51 -9.11 31.24
CA ALA A 120 -0.13 -10.32 31.99
C ALA A 120 -0.97 -10.63 33.26
N ASP A 121 -2.00 -9.83 33.57
CA ASP A 121 -2.96 -10.21 34.61
C ASP A 121 -3.75 -11.45 34.20
N LYS A 122 -3.86 -12.43 35.10
CA LYS A 122 -4.70 -13.61 34.89
C LYS A 122 -6.16 -13.22 35.09
N ILE A 123 -6.93 -13.24 34.00
CA ILE A 123 -8.36 -12.89 34.02
C ILE A 123 -9.22 -14.10 34.40
N MET A 124 -8.94 -15.26 33.79
CA MET A 124 -9.67 -16.51 34.04
C MET A 124 -8.80 -17.72 33.69
N LEU A 125 -9.13 -18.89 34.27
CA LEU A 125 -8.58 -20.18 33.88
C LEU A 125 -9.63 -20.94 33.07
N ILE A 126 -9.23 -21.65 32.02
CA ILE A 126 -10.14 -22.52 31.24
C ILE A 126 -9.63 -23.95 31.40
N VAL A 127 -10.48 -24.82 31.98
CA VAL A 127 -10.21 -26.24 32.18
C VAL A 127 -10.84 -27.03 31.04
N PRO A 128 -10.07 -27.77 30.22
CA PRO A 128 -10.62 -28.60 29.14
C PRO A 128 -11.58 -29.66 29.67
N GLY A 129 -12.67 -29.90 28.94
CA GLY A 129 -13.63 -30.96 29.31
C GLY A 129 -13.15 -32.39 29.02
N ASN A 130 -12.10 -32.53 28.20
CA ASN A 130 -11.61 -33.82 27.69
C ASN A 130 -10.24 -34.22 28.28
N ASP A 131 -9.74 -33.53 29.31
CA ASP A 131 -8.51 -33.94 29.96
C ASP A 131 -8.75 -35.15 30.88
N ASP A 132 -7.86 -36.14 30.82
CA ASP A 132 -7.83 -37.25 31.77
C ASP A 132 -7.55 -36.70 33.17
N LEU A 133 -8.61 -36.45 33.94
CA LEU A 133 -8.52 -35.99 35.32
C LEU A 133 -7.85 -37.06 36.17
N ARG A 134 -6.54 -36.90 36.40
CA ARG A 134 -5.77 -37.74 37.33
C ARG A 134 -6.00 -37.23 38.75
N VAL A 135 -6.54 -38.10 39.59
CA VAL A 135 -6.70 -37.84 41.02
C VAL A 135 -5.45 -38.32 41.75
N GLU A 136 -4.74 -37.41 42.42
CA GLU A 136 -3.66 -37.75 43.34
C GLU A 136 -4.23 -37.96 44.74
N ALA A 137 -4.25 -39.20 45.23
CA ALA A 137 -4.64 -39.53 46.59
C ALA A 137 -3.39 -39.71 47.45
N ARG A 138 -3.32 -38.99 48.57
CA ARG A 138 -2.31 -39.25 49.61
C ARG A 138 -2.84 -40.32 50.55
N ILE A 139 -2.13 -41.44 50.59
CA ILE A 139 -2.47 -42.58 51.45
C ILE A 139 -1.60 -42.52 52.69
N ASN A 140 -2.20 -42.66 53.86
CA ASN A 140 -1.46 -42.82 55.11
C ASN A 140 -0.73 -44.18 55.05
N PRO A 141 0.60 -44.26 55.32
CA PRO A 141 1.33 -45.52 55.24
C PRO A 141 0.71 -46.70 56.00
N ALA A 142 -0.06 -46.45 57.07
CA ALA A 142 -0.78 -47.48 57.82
C ALA A 142 -1.93 -48.15 57.02
N ASP A 143 -2.45 -47.49 55.99
CA ASP A 143 -3.59 -47.96 55.18
C ASP A 143 -3.14 -48.58 53.84
N ILE A 144 -1.83 -48.75 53.63
CA ILE A 144 -1.28 -49.28 52.37
C ILE A 144 -1.74 -50.72 52.08
N ASP A 145 -1.94 -51.52 53.14
CA ASP A 145 -2.37 -52.91 53.04
C ASP A 145 -3.83 -53.06 52.57
N GLN A 146 -4.59 -51.95 52.54
CA GLN A 146 -6.00 -51.93 52.14
C GLN A 146 -6.21 -51.52 50.67
N ILE A 147 -5.12 -51.33 49.91
CA ILE A 147 -5.16 -50.79 48.55
C ILE A 147 -4.55 -51.78 47.55
N ALA A 148 -5.30 -52.08 46.49
CA ALA A 148 -4.86 -52.95 45.39
C ALA A 148 -5.01 -52.26 44.02
N LEU A 149 -4.10 -52.58 43.09
CA LEU A 149 -4.19 -52.12 41.70
C LEU A 149 -5.49 -52.59 41.06
N GLY A 150 -6.26 -51.66 40.47
CA GLY A 150 -7.57 -51.94 39.87
C GLY A 150 -8.76 -51.96 40.84
N GLN A 151 -8.54 -51.66 42.12
CA GLN A 151 -9.62 -51.47 43.09
C GLN A 151 -10.51 -50.29 42.67
N LYS A 152 -11.83 -50.52 42.63
CA LYS A 152 -12.80 -49.47 42.32
C LYS A 152 -12.76 -48.42 43.43
N ALA A 153 -12.18 -47.26 43.13
CA ALA A 153 -12.33 -46.07 43.95
C ALA A 153 -13.64 -45.38 43.57
N LEU A 154 -14.45 -45.02 44.57
CA LEU A 154 -15.54 -44.08 44.38
C LEU A 154 -14.96 -42.68 44.58
N PRO A 155 -14.73 -41.88 43.53
CA PRO A 155 -14.41 -40.47 43.73
C PRO A 155 -15.60 -39.82 44.40
N LEU A 156 -15.39 -39.17 45.55
CA LEU A 156 -16.39 -38.27 46.10
C LEU A 156 -16.62 -37.17 45.05
N PRO A 157 -17.86 -36.94 44.59
CA PRO A 157 -18.10 -35.95 43.57
C PRO A 157 -17.75 -34.56 44.13
N PRO A 158 -17.18 -33.63 43.32
CA PRO A 158 -16.71 -32.32 43.77
C PRO A 158 -17.83 -31.34 44.16
N GLU A 159 -19.02 -31.84 44.51
CA GLU A 159 -20.28 -31.11 44.57
C GLU A 159 -20.43 -30.19 45.80
N ASP A 160 -19.45 -30.12 46.70
CA ASP A 160 -19.43 -29.10 47.76
C ASP A 160 -19.08 -27.67 47.23
N GLU A 161 -18.77 -27.48 45.94
CA GLU A 161 -18.66 -26.17 45.28
C GLU A 161 -19.94 -25.72 44.52
N ALA A 162 -21.05 -26.46 44.62
CA ALA A 162 -22.27 -26.25 43.81
C ALA A 162 -23.04 -24.92 44.02
N ARG A 163 -22.51 -23.95 44.78
CA ARG A 163 -23.09 -22.58 44.87
C ARG A 163 -22.67 -21.64 43.74
N VAL A 164 -21.69 -21.99 42.89
CA VAL A 164 -21.11 -21.05 41.92
C VAL A 164 -21.76 -21.12 40.52
N ILE A 165 -22.41 -22.22 40.16
CA ILE A 165 -22.92 -22.45 38.79
C ILE A 165 -24.14 -21.57 38.42
N ALA A 166 -24.83 -20.98 39.41
CA ALA A 166 -26.00 -20.12 39.16
C ALA A 166 -25.63 -18.71 38.62
N HIS A 167 -24.41 -18.19 38.90
CA HIS A 167 -24.04 -16.82 38.50
C HIS A 167 -23.40 -16.73 37.10
N ALA A 168 -22.77 -17.80 36.59
CA ALA A 168 -22.10 -17.76 35.29
C ALA A 168 -23.05 -17.68 34.09
N LYS A 169 -24.26 -18.25 34.20
CA LYS A 169 -25.31 -18.11 33.16
C LYS A 169 -25.87 -16.67 33.07
N GLN A 170 -25.79 -15.88 34.14
CA GLN A 170 -26.23 -14.47 34.13
C GLN A 170 -25.19 -13.56 33.45
N ALA A 171 -23.89 -13.85 33.58
CA ALA A 171 -22.84 -13.05 32.94
C ALA A 171 -22.85 -13.17 31.41
N PHE A 172 -23.11 -14.37 30.86
CA PHE A 172 -23.18 -14.58 29.41
C PHE A 172 -24.42 -13.93 28.77
N ALA A 173 -25.51 -13.77 29.53
CA ALA A 173 -26.73 -13.09 29.06
C ALA A 173 -26.59 -11.56 28.99
N LEU A 174 -25.65 -10.96 29.74
CA LEU A 174 -25.41 -9.51 29.70
C LEU A 174 -24.56 -9.07 28.50
N VAL A 175 -23.53 -9.84 28.15
CA VAL A 175 -22.62 -9.51 27.04
C VAL A 175 -23.35 -9.58 25.70
N ARG A 176 -24.24 -10.56 25.50
CA ARG A 176 -25.03 -10.69 24.26
C ARG A 176 -26.12 -9.61 24.12
N ARG A 177 -26.57 -9.01 25.24
CA ARG A 177 -27.61 -7.98 25.23
C ARG A 177 -27.05 -6.57 24.99
N TYR A 178 -25.78 -6.32 25.33
CA TYR A 178 -25.18 -4.97 25.17
C TYR A 178 -24.37 -4.76 23.89
N VAL A 179 -23.83 -5.80 23.26
CA VAL A 179 -23.07 -5.65 22.00
C VAL A 179 -24.00 -5.62 20.77
N GLY A 180 -25.28 -5.98 20.92
CA GLY A 180 -26.28 -5.95 19.85
C GLY A 180 -26.98 -4.60 19.62
N GLU A 181 -26.80 -3.60 20.49
CA GLU A 181 -27.49 -2.29 20.37
C GLU A 181 -26.56 -1.11 20.05
N ALA A 182 -25.23 -1.34 19.92
CA ALA A 182 -24.28 -0.26 19.61
C ALA A 182 -23.95 -0.11 18.11
N TYR A 183 -24.58 -0.90 17.24
CA TYR A 183 -24.49 -0.75 15.78
C TYR A 183 -25.88 -0.97 15.13
N ALA A 184 -26.73 0.04 15.26
CA ALA A 184 -27.84 0.32 14.36
C ALA A 184 -27.79 1.80 13.98
#